data_AF-A0A356THI4-F1
#
_entry.id   AF-A0A356THI4-F1
#
_cell.length_a   1.000
_cell.length_b   1.000
_cell.length_c   1.000
_cell.angle_alpha   90.00
_cell.angle_beta   90.00
_cell.angle_gamma   90.00
#
_symmetry.space_group_name_H-M   'P 1'
#
loop_
_entity.id
_entity.type
_entity.pdbx_description
1 polymer ?
#
loop_
_entity_poly.entity_id
_entity_poly.type
_entity_poly.pdbx_seq_one_letter_code
_entity_poly.pdbx_strand_id
1 'polypeptide(L)'
;MLTIALVGCSGSHSMEPRDAGGPPDGAPADAGAPDSGAPLRCEEWALAIGFVPTARAQIAVWIEHDDGARLETVAVTQATSLRGLGNRPGAQQMNTGYAWPMGRRLDVLPRWAGRRLETGGRAFRSVVFLEGPEGFAAGHARGPEIDSFYCMSFHRDAVERMDAITCASLWGGESGRYLREDETDVVEPFVDASGARMRPVPFDSPYPPRRDRAGPQREEHPDVGRFAGDALEIMPELDAITVATPRADLPARYEARVPAGRPVS
;
A
#
# COMPACT_ATOMS: atom_id res chain seq x y z
N MET A 1 -12.96 15.85 -2.80
CA MET A 1 -13.60 15.52 -4.10
C MET A 1 -12.81 14.38 -4.72
N LEU A 2 -13.45 13.25 -5.04
CA LEU A 2 -12.83 12.10 -5.72
C LEU A 2 -13.30 12.13 -7.17
N THR A 3 -12.36 12.09 -8.10
CA THR A 3 -12.59 12.03 -9.54
C THR A 3 -11.97 10.76 -10.05
N ILE A 4 -12.76 9.89 -10.66
CA ILE A 4 -12.29 8.68 -11.33
C ILE A 4 -12.50 8.89 -12.82
N ALA A 5 -11.43 8.78 -13.60
CA ALA A 5 -11.45 8.88 -15.04
C ALA A 5 -10.87 7.59 -15.64
N LEU A 6 -11.63 6.96 -16.52
CA LEU A 6 -11.13 5.92 -17.41
C LEU A 6 -10.63 6.62 -18.67
N VAL A 7 -9.33 6.50 -18.95
CA VAL A 7 -8.70 7.13 -20.11
C VAL A 7 -8.30 6.03 -21.08
N GLY A 8 -8.96 5.98 -22.24
CA GLY A 8 -8.56 5.11 -23.34
C GLY A 8 -9.43 5.26 -24.58
N CYS A 9 -8.83 5.64 -25.71
CA CYS A 9 -9.18 5.22 -27.08
C CYS A 9 -8.15 5.82 -28.06
N SER A 10 -7.17 5.04 -28.51
CA SER A 10 -6.43 5.32 -29.75
C SER A 10 -6.67 4.17 -30.72
N GLY A 11 -7.72 4.28 -31.52
CA GLY A 11 -7.86 3.48 -32.74
C GLY A 11 -7.13 4.19 -33.86
N SER A 12 -6.00 3.65 -34.33
CA SER A 12 -5.35 4.13 -35.55
C SER A 12 -6.17 3.66 -36.74
N HIS A 13 -6.95 4.55 -37.35
CA HIS A 13 -7.39 4.34 -38.73
C HIS A 13 -6.19 4.66 -39.65
N SER A 14 -5.45 3.63 -40.06
CA SER A 14 -4.61 3.75 -41.26
C SER A 14 -5.53 3.77 -42.46
N MET A 15 -5.86 4.98 -42.93
CA MET A 15 -6.42 5.17 -44.26
C MET A 15 -5.24 5.18 -45.23
N GLU A 16 -4.86 4.02 -45.75
CA GLU A 16 -4.02 3.99 -46.95
C GLU A 16 -4.80 4.69 -48.08
N PRO A 17 -4.21 5.70 -48.76
CA PRO A 17 -4.88 6.34 -49.87
C PRO A 17 -4.99 5.32 -51.01
N ARG A 18 -6.23 4.93 -51.34
CA ARG A 18 -6.51 4.19 -52.56
C ARG A 18 -6.13 5.07 -53.75
N ASP A 19 -5.19 4.61 -54.55
CA ASP A 19 -4.80 5.21 -55.81
C ASP A 19 -6.02 5.59 -56.65
N ALA A 20 -6.03 6.84 -57.10
CA ALA A 20 -7.05 7.38 -57.99
C ALA A 20 -6.84 6.81 -59.42
N GLY A 21 -7.53 5.71 -59.73
CA GLY A 21 -7.79 5.24 -61.09
C GLY A 21 -9.29 5.33 -61.39
N GLY A 22 -9.65 6.04 -62.46
CA GLY A 22 -11.02 6.40 -62.86
C GLY A 22 -11.94 5.26 -63.37
N PRO A 23 -13.17 5.62 -63.83
CA PRO A 23 -14.42 4.84 -63.70
C PRO A 23 -14.85 4.12 -65.02
N PRO A 24 -15.98 3.36 -65.09
CA PRO A 24 -17.31 3.96 -65.28
C PRO A 24 -18.54 3.20 -64.69
N ASP A 25 -19.60 3.99 -64.47
CA ASP A 25 -21.05 3.75 -64.60
C ASP A 25 -21.74 2.44 -64.17
N GLY A 26 -22.66 2.59 -63.19
CA GLY A 26 -23.91 1.84 -63.10
C GLY A 26 -24.11 0.98 -61.85
N ALA A 27 -25.24 1.20 -61.16
CA ALA A 27 -25.83 0.42 -60.04
C ALA A 27 -25.56 0.96 -58.60
N PRO A 28 -26.49 0.71 -57.65
CA PRO A 28 -27.15 1.75 -56.88
C PRO A 28 -26.39 2.19 -55.62
N ALA A 29 -26.82 3.34 -55.06
CA ALA A 29 -26.43 3.81 -53.75
C ALA A 29 -26.91 2.83 -52.67
N ASP A 30 -26.08 1.86 -52.32
CA ASP A 30 -26.19 1.18 -51.04
C ASP A 30 -25.56 2.11 -50.01
N ALA A 31 -26.42 2.89 -49.35
CA ALA A 31 -26.06 3.63 -48.16
C ALA A 31 -25.79 2.60 -47.04
N GLY A 32 -24.60 2.02 -47.08
CA GLY A 32 -24.03 1.30 -45.95
C GLY A 32 -23.95 2.27 -44.78
N ALA A 33 -24.92 2.17 -43.87
CA ALA A 33 -24.86 2.78 -42.57
C ALA A 33 -23.50 2.44 -41.93
N PRO A 34 -22.80 3.39 -41.29
CA PRO A 34 -21.60 3.03 -40.55
C PRO A 34 -22.00 2.00 -39.49
N ASP A 35 -21.32 0.85 -39.50
CA ASP A 35 -21.44 -0.22 -38.51
C ASP A 35 -21.33 0.37 -37.10
N SER A 36 -22.47 0.69 -36.48
CA SER A 36 -22.55 1.29 -35.15
C SER A 36 -22.56 0.23 -34.05
N GLY A 37 -21.85 -0.89 -34.24
CA GLY A 37 -22.03 -2.09 -33.43
C GLY A 37 -20.78 -2.91 -33.14
N ALA A 38 -19.58 -2.49 -33.56
CA ALA A 38 -18.37 -3.14 -33.10
C ALA A 38 -18.05 -2.67 -31.67
N PRO A 39 -18.05 -3.55 -30.64
CA PRO A 39 -17.59 -3.15 -29.31
C PRO A 39 -16.14 -2.66 -29.42
N LEU A 40 -15.87 -1.47 -28.88
CA LEU A 40 -14.53 -0.92 -28.77
C LEU A 40 -13.64 -1.95 -28.05
N ARG A 41 -12.80 -2.66 -28.80
CA ARG A 41 -11.79 -3.55 -28.22
C ARG A 41 -10.67 -2.67 -27.68
N CYS A 42 -10.78 -2.28 -26.42
CA CYS A 42 -9.70 -1.58 -25.73
C CYS A 42 -8.59 -2.58 -25.44
N GLU A 43 -7.47 -2.49 -26.18
CA GLU A 43 -6.28 -3.34 -25.99
C GLU A 43 -5.42 -2.92 -24.78
N GLU A 44 -5.64 -1.71 -24.23
CA GLU A 44 -5.12 -1.24 -22.95
C GLU A 44 -5.98 -0.04 -22.49
N TRP A 45 -6.36 0.04 -21.22
CA TRP A 45 -7.01 1.24 -20.67
C TRP A 45 -6.29 1.72 -19.41
N ALA A 46 -6.25 3.03 -19.20
CA ALA A 46 -5.64 3.64 -18.04
C ALA A 46 -6.71 4.10 -17.04
N LEU A 47 -6.58 3.67 -15.80
CA LEU A 47 -7.35 4.18 -14.67
C LEU A 47 -6.63 5.38 -14.09
N ALA A 48 -7.24 6.56 -14.13
CA ALA A 48 -6.75 7.76 -13.47
C ALA A 48 -7.68 8.15 -12.32
N ILE A 49 -7.14 8.29 -11.11
CA ILE A 49 -7.87 8.66 -9.91
C ILE A 49 -7.29 9.95 -9.36
N GLY A 50 -8.08 11.02 -9.34
CA GLY A 50 -7.73 12.30 -8.73
C GLY A 50 -8.49 12.52 -7.42
N PHE A 51 -7.83 12.97 -6.36
CA PHE A 51 -8.48 13.30 -5.09
C PHE A 51 -7.64 14.28 -4.27
N VAL A 52 -8.24 14.86 -3.23
CA VAL A 52 -7.55 15.66 -2.21
C VAL A 52 -7.50 14.85 -0.92
N PRO A 53 -6.34 14.34 -0.49
CA PRO A 53 -6.19 13.58 0.74
C PRO A 53 -6.31 14.47 1.98
N THR A 54 -6.82 13.87 3.06
CA THR A 54 -6.64 14.40 4.41
C THR A 54 -5.21 14.18 4.90
N ALA A 55 -4.83 14.86 5.98
CA ALA A 55 -3.53 14.66 6.61
C ALA A 55 -3.26 13.18 6.93
N ARG A 56 -2.04 12.73 6.57
CA ARG A 56 -1.54 11.36 6.79
C ARG A 56 -2.38 10.24 6.16
N ALA A 57 -3.21 10.56 5.16
CA ALA A 57 -4.01 9.57 4.44
C ALA A 57 -3.14 8.42 3.90
N GLN A 58 -3.56 7.19 4.20
CA GLN A 58 -3.03 5.99 3.58
C GLN A 58 -4.02 5.51 2.55
N ILE A 59 -3.51 5.06 1.41
CA ILE A 59 -4.34 4.78 0.25
C ILE A 59 -3.90 3.46 -0.36
N ALA A 60 -4.89 2.63 -0.66
CA ALA A 60 -4.75 1.51 -1.57
C ALA A 60 -5.79 1.66 -2.68
N VAL A 61 -5.39 1.28 -3.88
CA VAL A 61 -6.24 1.13 -5.06
C VAL A 61 -6.10 -0.31 -5.51
N TRP A 62 -7.21 -0.96 -5.79
CA TRP A 62 -7.24 -2.33 -6.29
C TRP A 62 -8.41 -2.51 -7.24
N ILE A 63 -8.34 -3.57 -8.03
CA ILE A 63 -9.38 -4.03 -8.94
C ILE A 63 -9.91 -5.35 -8.39
N GLU A 64 -11.22 -5.42 -8.17
CA GLU A 64 -11.90 -6.69 -7.89
C GLU A 64 -12.49 -7.21 -9.19
N HIS A 65 -12.33 -8.51 -9.43
CA HIS A 65 -12.96 -9.16 -10.58
C HIS A 65 -14.44 -9.43 -10.29
N ASP A 66 -15.26 -9.53 -11.33
CA ASP A 66 -16.72 -9.71 -11.23
C ASP A 66 -17.14 -10.95 -10.40
N ASP A 67 -16.28 -11.96 -10.33
CA ASP A 67 -16.50 -13.16 -9.52
C ASP A 67 -16.23 -12.95 -8.01
N GLY A 68 -15.71 -11.78 -7.63
CA GLY A 68 -15.29 -11.44 -6.27
C GLY A 68 -14.16 -12.29 -5.72
N ALA A 69 -13.62 -13.21 -6.53
CA ALA A 69 -12.66 -14.23 -6.13
C ALA A 69 -11.21 -13.76 -6.27
N ARG A 70 -10.98 -12.71 -7.06
CA ARG A 70 -9.65 -12.17 -7.32
C ARG A 70 -9.60 -10.67 -7.09
N LEU A 71 -8.52 -10.25 -6.44
CA LEU A 71 -8.14 -8.86 -6.23
C LEU A 71 -6.76 -8.62 -6.83
N GLU A 72 -6.62 -7.58 -7.65
CA GLU A 72 -5.33 -7.09 -8.13
C GLU A 72 -5.05 -5.74 -7.48
N THR A 73 -3.98 -5.66 -6.69
CA THR A 73 -3.59 -4.39 -6.09
C THR A 73 -2.86 -3.56 -7.14
N VAL A 74 -3.25 -2.30 -7.23
CA VAL A 74 -2.79 -1.37 -8.27
C VAL A 74 -1.88 -0.30 -7.68
N ALA A 75 -2.22 0.21 -6.51
CA ALA A 75 -1.41 1.19 -5.81
C ALA A 75 -1.53 1.01 -4.30
N VAL A 76 -0.44 1.15 -3.56
CA VAL A 76 -0.44 1.24 -2.09
C VAL A 76 0.57 2.29 -1.66
N THR A 77 0.21 3.12 -0.69
CA THR A 77 1.10 4.17 -0.18
C THR A 77 2.36 3.59 0.48
N GLN A 78 3.51 4.21 0.18
CA GLN A 78 4.83 3.81 0.65
C GLN A 78 4.94 3.65 2.17
N ALA A 79 4.18 4.44 2.94
CA ALA A 79 4.21 4.28 4.39
C ALA A 79 3.74 2.87 4.78
N THR A 80 2.72 2.32 4.13
CA THR A 80 2.25 0.95 4.34
C THR A 80 3.10 -0.09 3.62
N SER A 81 3.33 0.05 2.31
CA SER A 81 3.93 -1.01 1.48
C SER A 81 5.45 -1.10 1.54
N LEU A 82 6.13 0.01 1.84
CA LEU A 82 7.59 0.12 1.83
C LEU A 82 8.14 0.32 3.24
N ARG A 83 7.55 1.21 4.04
CA ARG A 83 7.98 1.45 5.42
C ARG A 83 7.27 0.55 6.44
N GLY A 84 6.41 -0.36 5.98
CA GLY A 84 5.76 -1.38 6.80
C GLY A 84 4.87 -0.83 7.91
N LEU A 85 4.17 0.30 7.72
CA LEU A 85 3.39 0.98 8.79
C LEU A 85 2.43 0.06 9.54
N GLY A 86 1.88 -0.95 8.88
CA GLY A 86 0.99 -1.93 9.52
C GLY A 86 1.68 -3.10 10.22
N ASN A 87 2.98 -3.30 10.00
CA ASN A 87 3.73 -4.46 10.51
C ASN A 87 5.12 -4.04 11.02
N ARG A 88 5.12 -3.54 12.26
CA ARG A 88 6.29 -3.06 13.00
C ARG A 88 6.28 -3.65 14.40
N PRO A 89 7.44 -3.75 15.06
CA PRO A 89 7.44 -3.96 16.51
C PRO A 89 6.68 -2.83 17.22
N GLY A 90 6.17 -3.09 18.40
CA GLY A 90 5.34 -2.19 19.19
C GLY A 90 3.83 -2.37 19.02
N ALA A 91 3.11 -1.99 20.06
CA ALA A 91 1.65 -2.11 20.15
C ALA A 91 0.92 -1.05 19.33
N GLN A 92 -0.34 -1.34 18.97
CA GLN A 92 -1.18 -0.45 18.16
C GLN A 92 -1.33 0.98 18.73
N GLN A 93 -1.34 1.09 20.05
CA GLN A 93 -1.58 2.37 20.76
C GLN A 93 -0.36 3.30 20.76
N MET A 94 0.80 2.84 20.30
CA MET A 94 2.00 3.66 20.25
C MET A 94 1.86 4.73 19.16
N ASN A 95 1.87 6.02 19.53
CA ASN A 95 1.71 7.13 18.60
C ASN A 95 3.04 7.49 17.90
N THR A 96 3.50 6.62 17.01
CA THR A 96 4.71 6.80 16.19
C THR A 96 4.37 7.24 14.76
N GLY A 97 5.32 7.94 14.11
CA GLY A 97 5.20 8.38 12.72
C GLY A 97 5.51 7.27 11.71
N TYR A 98 5.26 7.51 10.42
CA TYR A 98 5.57 6.51 9.39
C TYR A 98 7.08 6.27 9.21
N ALA A 99 7.93 7.21 9.59
CA ALA A 99 9.39 7.03 9.53
C ALA A 99 9.92 6.17 10.68
N TRP A 100 9.13 6.03 11.75
CA TRP A 100 9.55 5.35 12.96
C TRP A 100 9.54 3.83 12.81
N PRO A 101 10.51 3.12 13.40
CA PRO A 101 10.58 1.66 13.31
C PRO A 101 9.51 0.94 14.14
N MET A 102 8.83 1.62 15.07
CA MET A 102 7.90 0.99 16.01
C MET A 102 6.45 1.47 15.84
N GLY A 103 5.51 0.80 16.51
CA GLY A 103 4.09 1.13 16.61
C GLY A 103 3.29 0.67 15.40
N ARG A 104 2.89 -0.61 15.38
CA ARG A 104 2.10 -1.18 14.28
C ARG A 104 0.75 -0.49 14.13
N ARG A 105 0.31 -0.26 12.89
CA ARG A 105 -1.03 0.29 12.58
C ARG A 105 -1.92 -0.78 11.97
N LEU A 106 -2.60 -1.55 12.82
CA LEU A 106 -3.48 -2.64 12.36
C LEU A 106 -4.67 -2.14 11.53
N ASP A 107 -5.03 -0.87 11.67
CA ASP A 107 -6.15 -0.18 11.04
C ASP A 107 -5.73 0.76 9.89
N VAL A 108 -4.50 0.63 9.36
CA VAL A 108 -3.98 1.56 8.35
C VAL A 108 -4.73 1.48 7.00
N LEU A 109 -5.07 0.28 6.55
CA LEU A 109 -5.80 0.00 5.30
C LEU A 109 -6.67 -1.26 5.45
N PRO A 110 -7.61 -1.30 6.41
CA PRO A 110 -8.23 -2.54 6.86
C PRO A 110 -9.10 -3.21 5.78
N ARG A 111 -9.75 -2.41 4.92
CA ARG A 111 -10.57 -2.95 3.81
C ARG A 111 -9.70 -3.62 2.76
N TRP A 112 -8.68 -2.93 2.25
CA TRP A 112 -7.75 -3.51 1.26
C TRP A 112 -7.06 -4.76 1.81
N ALA A 113 -6.53 -4.67 3.04
CA ALA A 113 -5.77 -5.76 3.63
C ALA A 113 -6.65 -6.99 3.91
N GLY A 114 -7.88 -6.79 4.40
CA GLY A 114 -8.87 -7.85 4.57
C GLY A 114 -9.28 -8.47 3.24
N ARG A 115 -9.66 -7.67 2.25
CA ARG A 115 -10.05 -8.17 0.92
C ARG A 115 -8.94 -8.99 0.27
N ARG A 116 -7.69 -8.54 0.35
CA ARG A 116 -6.52 -9.27 -0.18
C ARG A 116 -6.43 -10.69 0.41
N LEU A 117 -6.63 -10.85 1.71
CA LEU A 117 -6.60 -12.15 2.38
C LEU A 117 -7.83 -13.00 2.03
N GLU A 118 -9.02 -12.39 1.98
CA GLU A 118 -10.27 -13.07 1.60
C GLU A 118 -10.21 -13.62 0.16
N THR A 119 -9.51 -12.95 -0.75
CA THR A 119 -9.31 -13.38 -2.15
C THR A 119 -8.06 -14.25 -2.35
N GLY A 120 -7.59 -14.93 -1.30
CA GLY A 120 -6.51 -15.92 -1.39
C GLY A 120 -5.09 -15.38 -1.31
N GLY A 121 -4.89 -14.09 -0.98
CA GLY A 121 -3.58 -13.54 -0.70
C GLY A 121 -2.95 -14.14 0.57
N ARG A 122 -1.63 -14.34 0.56
CA ARG A 122 -0.88 -14.85 1.72
C ARG A 122 -0.69 -13.76 2.78
N ALA A 123 -0.81 -14.10 4.06
CA ALA A 123 -0.43 -13.19 5.13
C ALA A 123 1.10 -13.07 5.23
N PHE A 124 1.57 -11.96 5.79
CA PHE A 124 2.96 -11.75 6.15
C PHE A 124 3.19 -12.21 7.58
N ARG A 125 4.43 -12.50 7.96
CA ARG A 125 4.73 -12.79 9.36
C ARG A 125 4.79 -11.49 10.17
N SER A 126 4.26 -11.50 11.38
CA SER A 126 4.31 -10.35 12.28
C SER A 126 5.73 -10.04 12.74
N VAL A 127 6.04 -8.75 12.76
CA VAL A 127 7.27 -8.22 13.35
C VAL A 127 6.99 -7.81 14.80
N VAL A 128 7.86 -8.17 15.73
CA VAL A 128 7.75 -7.93 17.18
C VAL A 128 9.07 -7.39 17.73
N PHE A 129 9.06 -6.85 18.95
CA PHE A 129 10.29 -6.48 19.66
C PHE A 129 11.20 -7.70 19.83
N LEU A 130 12.48 -7.43 20.10
CA LEU A 130 13.44 -8.50 20.32
C LEU A 130 13.06 -9.31 21.57
N GLU A 131 12.63 -8.61 22.62
CA GLU A 131 12.26 -9.17 23.92
C GLU A 131 11.04 -8.43 24.51
N GLY A 132 10.37 -9.03 25.49
CA GLY A 132 9.32 -8.35 26.26
C GLY A 132 8.02 -8.05 25.50
N PRO A 133 7.06 -7.38 26.16
CA PRO A 133 5.76 -7.10 25.58
C PRO A 133 5.80 -5.89 24.63
N GLU A 134 4.97 -5.91 23.59
CA GLU A 134 4.88 -4.87 22.56
C GLU A 134 4.45 -3.50 23.10
N GLY A 135 3.93 -3.43 24.32
CA GLY A 135 3.57 -2.17 24.98
C GLY A 135 4.73 -1.41 25.62
N PHE A 136 5.92 -2.01 25.74
CA PHE A 136 7.00 -1.49 26.59
C PHE A 136 8.08 -0.71 25.82
N ALA A 137 7.66 0.30 25.06
CA ALA A 137 8.53 1.11 24.20
C ALA A 137 9.80 1.65 24.88
N ALA A 138 9.69 2.08 26.15
CA ALA A 138 10.81 2.66 26.89
C ALA A 138 11.94 1.64 27.18
N GLY A 139 11.62 0.35 27.28
CA GLY A 139 12.62 -0.72 27.40
C GLY A 139 13.43 -0.93 26.13
N HIS A 140 12.84 -0.59 24.99
CA HIS A 140 13.41 -0.77 23.64
C HIS A 140 14.03 0.52 23.08
N ALA A 141 14.32 1.49 23.96
CA ALA A 141 14.94 2.79 23.67
C ALA A 141 16.47 2.72 23.45
N ARG A 142 17.03 1.52 23.30
CA ARG A 142 18.47 1.26 23.19
C ARG A 142 18.83 0.52 21.91
N GLY A 143 17.89 0.40 20.97
CA GLY A 143 18.15 -0.27 19.70
C GLY A 143 19.17 0.51 18.86
N PRO A 144 19.88 -0.18 17.95
CA PRO A 144 20.96 0.43 17.16
C PRO A 144 20.44 1.41 16.09
N GLU A 145 19.14 1.38 15.80
CA GLU A 145 18.52 2.27 14.83
C GLU A 145 18.29 3.64 15.47
N ILE A 146 19.21 4.57 15.19
CA ILE A 146 19.05 5.98 15.53
C ILE A 146 18.08 6.62 14.52
N ASP A 147 16.84 6.87 14.95
CA ASP A 147 15.88 7.62 14.13
C ASP A 147 16.08 9.13 14.35
N SER A 148 16.32 9.86 13.26
CA SER A 148 16.45 11.32 13.25
C SER A 148 15.11 12.06 13.43
N PHE A 149 13.97 11.36 13.43
CA PHE A 149 12.62 11.94 13.41
C PHE A 149 11.84 11.77 14.72
N TYR A 150 12.51 11.63 15.86
CA TYR A 150 11.83 11.43 17.14
C TYR A 150 11.26 12.73 17.71
N CYS A 151 9.94 12.85 17.70
CA CYS A 151 9.14 13.70 18.57
C CYS A 151 8.23 12.85 19.48
N MET A 152 8.55 12.69 20.77
CA MET A 152 7.51 12.36 21.75
C MET A 152 6.71 13.63 22.06
N SER A 153 5.57 13.80 21.39
CA SER A 153 4.58 14.77 21.82
C SER A 153 3.26 14.04 22.03
N PHE A 154 2.88 13.86 23.30
CA PHE A 154 1.57 13.37 23.73
C PHE A 154 0.44 14.41 23.50
N HIS A 155 0.72 15.55 22.85
CA HIS A 155 -0.25 16.60 22.52
C HIS A 155 -0.59 16.60 21.03
N ARG A 156 -1.87 16.35 20.68
CA ARG A 156 -2.35 16.34 19.30
C ARG A 156 -2.01 17.62 18.53
N ASP A 157 -2.05 18.76 19.20
CA ASP A 157 -1.88 20.08 18.55
C ASP A 157 -0.42 20.46 18.29
N ALA A 158 0.55 19.66 18.78
CA ALA A 158 1.98 19.90 18.56
C ALA A 158 2.55 19.07 17.41
N VAL A 159 1.91 17.95 17.05
CA VAL A 159 2.35 17.06 15.96
C VAL A 159 2.16 17.70 14.57
N GLU A 160 1.16 18.57 14.41
CA GLU A 160 0.90 19.27 13.14
C GLU A 160 1.63 20.61 13.01
N ARG A 161 2.13 21.16 14.13
CA ARG A 161 2.87 22.43 14.18
C ARG A 161 4.38 22.26 14.28
N MET A 162 4.87 21.07 14.63
CA MET A 162 6.29 20.76 14.54
C MET A 162 6.61 20.30 13.13
N ASP A 163 7.32 21.15 12.42
CA ASP A 163 8.05 20.73 11.22
C ASP A 163 8.99 19.59 11.64
N ALA A 164 9.07 18.51 10.85
CA ALA A 164 9.84 17.31 11.18
C ALA A 164 11.37 17.55 11.32
N ILE A 165 11.79 18.82 11.27
CA ILE A 165 13.16 19.32 11.35
C ILE A 165 13.53 19.72 12.80
N THR A 166 12.58 19.97 13.71
CA THR A 166 12.91 20.56 15.04
C THR A 166 12.87 19.61 16.24
N CYS A 167 12.44 18.35 16.11
CA CYS A 167 12.64 17.37 17.19
C CYS A 167 13.85 16.49 16.91
N ALA A 168 14.98 16.88 17.48
CA ALA A 168 16.15 16.03 17.58
C ALA A 168 16.29 15.59 19.04
N SER A 169 15.65 14.49 19.43
CA SER A 169 16.31 13.62 20.39
C SER A 169 16.48 12.25 19.75
N LEU A 170 17.71 11.93 19.39
CA LEU A 170 18.12 10.62 18.86
C LEU A 170 17.48 9.53 19.72
N TRP A 171 16.59 8.74 19.13
CA TRP A 171 15.98 7.60 19.79
C TRP A 171 16.51 6.33 19.14
N GLY A 172 17.10 5.45 19.94
CA GLY A 172 17.52 4.11 19.52
C GLY A 172 16.32 3.18 19.56
N GLY A 173 15.64 2.98 18.43
CA GLY A 173 14.53 2.03 18.31
C GLY A 173 15.04 0.65 17.91
N GLU A 174 14.34 -0.41 18.32
CA GLU A 174 14.54 -1.73 17.72
C GLU A 174 13.73 -1.82 16.42
N SER A 175 14.36 -2.29 15.34
CA SER A 175 13.68 -2.59 14.07
C SER A 175 12.81 -3.85 14.14
N GLY A 176 13.01 -4.64 15.20
CA GLY A 176 12.26 -5.85 15.51
C GLY A 176 12.80 -7.12 14.86
N ARG A 177 12.09 -8.21 15.10
CA ARG A 177 12.32 -9.54 14.53
C ARG A 177 10.99 -10.18 14.15
N TYR A 178 11.05 -11.29 13.43
CA TYR A 178 9.86 -12.07 13.20
C TYR A 178 9.40 -12.78 14.49
N LEU A 179 8.09 -12.78 14.71
CA LEU A 179 7.46 -13.65 15.71
C LEU A 179 7.65 -15.10 15.27
N ARG A 180 8.12 -15.97 16.16
CA ARG A 180 8.26 -17.40 15.87
C ARG A 180 6.96 -18.13 16.18
N GLU A 181 6.72 -19.24 15.48
CA GLU A 181 5.46 -19.98 15.57
C GLU A 181 5.26 -20.63 16.96
N ASP A 182 6.36 -20.93 17.65
CA ASP A 182 6.36 -21.48 19.01
C ASP A 182 6.19 -20.41 20.11
N GLU A 183 6.29 -19.12 19.77
CA GLU A 183 6.17 -18.01 20.71
C GLU A 183 4.72 -17.55 20.85
N THR A 184 4.08 -17.95 21.95
CA THR A 184 2.67 -17.61 22.26
C THR A 184 2.53 -16.59 23.39
N ASP A 185 3.64 -16.22 24.02
CA ASP A 185 3.75 -15.32 25.17
C ASP A 185 4.05 -13.86 24.78
N VAL A 186 4.30 -13.59 23.49
CA VAL A 186 4.45 -12.22 22.99
C VAL A 186 3.08 -11.55 22.95
N VAL A 187 2.91 -10.55 23.81
CA VAL A 187 1.63 -9.87 24.05
C VAL A 187 1.71 -8.36 23.83
N GLU A 188 0.59 -7.77 23.45
CA GLU A 188 0.39 -6.33 23.32
C GLU A 188 -0.76 -5.82 24.22
N PRO A 189 -0.68 -4.59 24.74
CA PRO A 189 -1.85 -3.92 25.31
C PRO A 189 -2.87 -3.63 24.21
N PHE A 190 -4.12 -4.02 24.47
CA PHE A 190 -5.25 -3.82 23.57
C PHE A 190 -6.44 -3.25 24.32
N VAL A 191 -7.19 -2.36 23.65
CA VAL A 191 -8.40 -1.76 24.19
C VAL A 191 -9.50 -1.93 23.15
N ASP A 192 -10.59 -2.58 23.55
CA ASP A 192 -11.83 -2.65 22.78
C ASP A 192 -13.02 -2.26 23.67
N ALA A 193 -14.24 -2.47 23.17
CA ALA A 193 -15.47 -2.16 23.90
C ALA A 193 -15.61 -2.92 25.24
N SER A 194 -14.88 -4.02 25.42
CA SER A 194 -14.88 -4.83 26.66
C SER A 194 -13.85 -4.34 27.69
N GLY A 195 -13.00 -3.39 27.34
CA GLY A 195 -11.99 -2.79 28.23
C GLY A 195 -10.55 -3.06 27.80
N ALA A 196 -9.61 -2.66 28.67
CA ALA A 196 -8.18 -2.85 28.44
C ALA A 196 -7.73 -4.26 28.86
N ARG A 197 -6.98 -4.94 27.99
CA ARG A 197 -6.39 -6.26 28.27
C ARG A 197 -5.04 -6.43 27.58
N MET A 198 -4.25 -7.39 28.03
CA MET A 198 -3.14 -7.91 27.23
C MET A 198 -3.69 -8.96 26.26
N ARG A 199 -3.25 -8.91 25.01
CA ARG A 199 -3.64 -9.82 23.94
C ARG A 199 -2.39 -10.43 23.31
N PRO A 200 -2.37 -11.73 22.94
CA PRO A 200 -1.30 -12.30 22.12
C PRO A 200 -1.19 -11.59 20.77
N VAL A 201 0.03 -11.29 20.34
CA VAL A 201 0.29 -10.77 19.00
C VAL A 201 -0.03 -11.87 17.98
N PRO A 202 -0.85 -11.61 16.94
CA PRO A 202 -1.09 -12.58 15.89
C PRO A 202 0.21 -12.96 15.17
N PHE A 203 0.42 -14.25 14.89
CA PHE A 203 1.57 -14.72 14.08
C PHE A 203 1.58 -14.09 12.68
N ASP A 204 0.38 -13.93 12.11
CA ASP A 204 0.15 -13.37 10.80
C ASP A 204 -0.22 -11.89 10.86
N SER A 205 0.42 -11.10 10.00
CA SER A 205 0.12 -9.71 9.70
C SER A 205 -0.48 -9.60 8.30
N PRO A 206 -1.58 -8.84 8.13
CA PRO A 206 -2.12 -8.58 6.80
C PRO A 206 -1.25 -7.59 5.99
N TYR A 207 -0.32 -6.89 6.65
CA TYR A 207 0.55 -5.86 6.10
C TYR A 207 2.00 -6.31 5.94
N PRO A 208 2.71 -5.87 4.88
CA PRO A 208 4.11 -6.22 4.68
C PRO A 208 5.00 -5.61 5.78
N PRO A 209 6.10 -6.28 6.16
CA PRO A 209 7.12 -5.68 7.02
C PRO A 209 7.79 -4.49 6.31
N ARG A 210 8.69 -3.80 7.01
CA ARG A 210 9.49 -2.72 6.46
C ARG A 210 10.49 -3.23 5.42
N ARG A 211 10.64 -2.52 4.29
CA ARG A 211 11.42 -2.93 3.11
C ARG A 211 12.32 -1.81 2.54
N ASP A 212 12.34 -0.62 3.14
CA ASP A 212 13.12 0.55 2.65
C ASP A 212 14.63 0.47 2.90
N ARG A 213 15.14 -0.68 3.36
CA ARG A 213 16.56 -0.88 3.69
C ARG A 213 17.12 -2.08 2.96
N ALA A 214 18.37 -1.94 2.53
CA ALA A 214 19.11 -2.98 1.80
C ALA A 214 19.73 -4.06 2.70
N GLY A 215 19.40 -4.09 4.00
CA GLY A 215 19.95 -5.05 4.95
C GLY A 215 19.92 -4.53 6.40
N PRO A 216 20.29 -5.38 7.37
CA PRO A 216 20.38 -4.98 8.76
C PRO A 216 21.54 -4.01 8.96
N GLN A 217 21.34 -2.99 9.79
CA GLN A 217 22.42 -2.19 10.35
C GLN A 217 23.16 -2.97 11.43
N ARG A 218 24.29 -2.43 11.90
CA ARG A 218 25.08 -3.04 12.97
C ARG A 218 24.18 -3.27 14.20
N GLU A 219 24.25 -4.46 14.79
CA GLU A 219 23.48 -4.86 15.99
C GLU A 219 21.97 -5.08 15.77
N GLU A 220 21.43 -4.91 14.55
CA GLU A 220 20.04 -5.28 14.24
C GLU A 220 19.89 -6.81 14.13
N HIS A 221 18.68 -7.31 14.40
CA HIS A 221 18.39 -8.73 14.30
C HIS A 221 18.51 -9.22 12.83
N PRO A 222 19.04 -10.42 12.56
CA PRO A 222 19.22 -10.93 11.19
C PRO A 222 17.96 -10.93 10.32
N ASP A 223 16.78 -11.04 10.94
CA ASP A 223 15.49 -10.98 10.25
C ASP A 223 15.27 -9.69 9.47
N VAL A 224 15.83 -8.56 9.92
CA VAL A 224 15.70 -7.28 9.22
C VAL A 224 16.25 -7.38 7.80
N GLY A 225 17.31 -8.16 7.58
CA GLY A 225 17.84 -8.44 6.25
C GLY A 225 16.94 -9.28 5.36
N ARG A 226 15.95 -9.97 5.93
CA ARG A 226 15.01 -10.85 5.22
C ARG A 226 13.71 -10.15 4.86
N PHE A 227 13.31 -9.12 5.60
CA PHE A 227 12.00 -8.47 5.46
C PHE A 227 11.63 -8.08 4.02
N ALA A 228 12.56 -7.46 3.28
CA ALA A 228 12.32 -7.05 1.90
C ALA A 228 12.07 -8.23 0.96
N GLY A 229 12.90 -9.28 1.06
CA GLY A 229 12.81 -10.49 0.24
C GLY A 229 11.56 -11.30 0.56
N ASP A 230 11.31 -11.57 1.84
CA ASP A 230 10.15 -12.36 2.30
C ASP A 230 8.83 -11.65 1.93
N ALA A 231 8.79 -10.31 2.00
CA ALA A 231 7.61 -9.56 1.57
C ALA A 231 7.38 -9.64 0.06
N LEU A 232 8.43 -9.59 -0.75
CA LEU A 232 8.35 -9.73 -2.21
C LEU A 232 8.05 -11.17 -2.63
N GLU A 233 8.39 -12.17 -1.83
CA GLU A 233 7.95 -13.55 -2.07
C GLU A 233 6.43 -13.70 -1.90
N ILE A 234 5.86 -13.00 -0.92
CA ILE A 234 4.43 -13.02 -0.63
C ILE A 234 3.63 -12.14 -1.60
N MET A 235 4.19 -10.99 -1.98
CA MET A 235 3.54 -10.00 -2.83
C MET A 235 4.58 -9.39 -3.80
N PRO A 236 4.91 -10.09 -4.91
CA PRO A 236 5.98 -9.72 -5.85
C PRO A 236 5.77 -8.35 -6.51
N GLU A 237 4.52 -7.92 -6.63
CA GLU A 237 4.16 -6.65 -7.27
C GLU A 237 4.43 -5.42 -6.41
N LEU A 238 4.80 -5.57 -5.11
CA LEU A 238 4.92 -4.46 -4.16
C LEU A 238 5.78 -3.29 -4.68
N ASP A 239 6.85 -3.54 -5.42
CA ASP A 239 7.70 -2.48 -5.98
C ASP A 239 7.04 -1.71 -7.13
N ALA A 240 6.21 -2.40 -7.93
CA ALA A 240 5.48 -1.79 -9.04
C ALA A 240 4.28 -0.96 -8.56
N ILE A 241 3.66 -1.36 -7.45
CA ILE A 241 2.43 -0.74 -6.94
C ILE A 241 2.70 0.29 -5.83
N THR A 242 3.93 0.39 -5.32
CA THR A 242 4.24 1.34 -4.25
C THR A 242 4.23 2.77 -4.79
N VAL A 243 3.35 3.60 -4.24
CA VAL A 243 3.22 5.02 -4.61
C VAL A 243 3.56 5.93 -3.44
N ALA A 244 3.96 7.17 -3.74
CA ALA A 244 4.21 8.16 -2.70
C ALA A 244 2.97 8.37 -1.82
N THR A 245 3.16 8.40 -0.50
CA THR A 245 2.13 8.86 0.44
C THR A 245 1.84 10.32 0.13
N PRO A 246 0.59 10.68 -0.21
CA PRO A 246 0.30 12.00 -0.73
C PRO A 246 0.30 13.03 0.41
N ARG A 247 0.61 14.28 0.05
CA ARG A 247 0.56 15.41 1.00
C ARG A 247 -0.88 15.82 1.23
N ALA A 248 -1.22 16.16 2.47
CA ALA A 248 -2.53 16.68 2.84
C ALA A 248 -2.90 17.91 2.00
N ASP A 249 -4.19 18.06 1.70
CA ASP A 249 -4.79 19.28 1.16
C ASP A 249 -4.27 19.73 -0.21
N LEU A 250 -3.44 18.90 -0.86
CA LEU A 250 -2.96 19.09 -2.22
C LEU A 250 -3.55 18.02 -3.14
N PRO A 251 -4.03 18.39 -4.35
CA PRO A 251 -4.51 17.41 -5.32
C PRO A 251 -3.45 16.33 -5.60
N ALA A 252 -3.85 15.08 -5.44
CA ALA A 252 -3.08 13.90 -5.78
C ALA A 252 -3.74 13.18 -6.96
N ARG A 253 -2.92 12.53 -7.79
CA ARG A 253 -3.35 11.74 -8.94
C ARG A 253 -2.61 10.41 -8.95
N TYR A 254 -3.36 9.32 -9.11
CA TYR A 254 -2.82 7.98 -9.38
C TYR A 254 -3.23 7.53 -10.76
N GLU A 255 -2.31 6.92 -11.47
CA GLU A 255 -2.54 6.34 -12.79
C GLU A 255 -2.08 4.89 -12.80
N ALA A 256 -2.90 4.03 -13.38
CA ALA A 256 -2.58 2.63 -13.54
C ALA A 256 -3.00 2.14 -14.92
N ARG A 257 -2.13 1.35 -15.53
CA ARG A 257 -2.44 0.63 -16.77
C ARG A 257 -3.15 -0.66 -16.40
N VAL A 258 -4.29 -0.92 -17.04
CA VAL A 258 -5.02 -2.18 -16.88
C VAL A 258 -4.96 -2.95 -18.20
N PRO A 259 -4.39 -4.16 -18.21
CA PRO A 259 -4.29 -4.98 -19.41
C PRO A 259 -5.68 -5.32 -20.00
N ALA A 260 -5.77 -5.41 -21.32
CA ALA A 260 -7.02 -5.76 -22.00
C ALA A 260 -7.54 -7.17 -21.74
N GLY A 261 -8.84 -7.34 -21.98
CA GLY A 261 -9.54 -8.62 -21.93
C GLY A 261 -10.12 -8.97 -20.56
N ARG A 262 -10.06 -8.06 -19.59
CA ARG A 262 -10.65 -8.27 -18.26
C ARG A 262 -11.93 -7.43 -18.13
N PRO A 263 -13.10 -8.04 -17.88
CA PRO A 263 -14.26 -7.29 -17.45
C PRO A 263 -13.96 -6.68 -16.07
N VAL A 264 -14.41 -5.45 -15.89
CA VAL A 264 -14.25 -4.63 -14.68
C VAL A 264 -15.66 -4.23 -14.30
N SER A 265 -16.10 -4.57 -13.11
CA SER A 265 -17.31 -4.04 -12.49
C SER A 265 -17.00 -2.95 -11.47
#